data_AF-A0A5K1DY27-F1
#
_entry.id   AF-A0A5K1DY27-F1
#
_cell.length_a   1.000
_cell.length_b   1.000
_cell.length_c   1.000
_cell.angle_alpha   90.00
_cell.angle_beta   90.00
_cell.angle_gamma   90.00
#
_symmetry.space_group_name_H-M   'P 1'
#
loop_
_entity.id
_entity.type
_entity.pdbx_description
1 polymer ?
#
loop_
_entity_poly.entity_id
_entity_poly.type
_entity_poly.pdbx_seq_one_letter_code
_entity_poly.pdbx_strand_id
1 'polypeptide(L)' 'VHIVDFVIVCTGRYGDIPKMPTFEAGKGPEVFKGKVVHAMELYSMDHNQVDDLISEKKIVVVGFQKSAFDITAKCASIN' A
#
# COMPACT_ATOMS: atom_id res chain seq x y z
N VAL A 1 -12.77 13.01 6.78
CA VAL A 1 -11.30 13.05 6.50
C VAL A 1 -10.68 11.88 7.24
N HIS A 2 -9.95 11.01 6.55
CA HIS A 2 -9.23 9.88 7.18
C HIS A 2 -7.74 10.25 7.28
N ILE A 3 -7.14 10.04 8.45
CA ILE A 3 -5.71 10.29 8.70
C ILE A 3 -5.06 8.93 8.90
N VAL A 4 -4.14 8.59 7.98
CA VAL A 4 -3.42 7.31 7.95
C VAL A 4 -1.94 7.57 7.71
N ASP A 5 -1.09 6.67 8.21
CA ASP A 5 0.36 6.79 8.11
C ASP A 5 0.88 6.22 6.79
N PHE A 6 0.16 5.23 6.24
CA PHE A 6 0.61 4.45 5.10
C PHE A 6 -0.54 4.08 4.16
N VAL A 7 -0.27 4.14 2.85
CA VAL A 7 -1.21 3.71 1.80
C VAL A 7 -0.54 2.63 0.96
N ILE A 8 -1.19 1.47 0.85
CA ILE A 8 -0.77 0.37 -0.01
C ILE A 8 -1.68 0.30 -1.23
N VAL A 9 -1.11 0.43 -2.41
CA VAL A 9 -1.84 0.43 -3.68
C VAL A 9 -1.74 -0.94 -4.33
N CYS A 10 -2.90 -1.58 -4.49
CA CYS A 10 -3.11 -2.89 -5.09
C CYS A 10 -3.98 -2.77 -6.36
N THR A 11 -3.82 -1.68 -7.11
CA THR A 11 -4.57 -1.43 -8.33
C THR A 11 -3.80 -1.97 -9.52
N GLY A 12 -4.33 -2.97 -10.23
CA GLY A 12 -3.63 -3.56 -11.36
C GLY A 12 -4.25 -4.87 -11.84
N ARG A 13 -3.76 -5.36 -12.97
CA ARG A 13 -3.91 -6.74 -13.44
C ARG A 13 -2.49 -7.29 -13.56
N TYR A 14 -2.31 -8.58 -13.27
CA TYR A 14 -1.00 -9.26 -13.27
C TYR A 14 -0.06 -8.72 -14.38
N GLY A 15 1.11 -8.21 -13.98
CA GLY A 15 2.09 -7.64 -14.88
C GLY A 15 3.29 -7.08 -14.12
N ASP A 16 4.40 -6.87 -14.83
CA ASP A 16 5.68 -6.45 -14.24
C ASP A 16 5.78 -4.93 -14.04
N ILE A 17 4.72 -4.20 -14.37
CA ILE A 17 4.65 -2.74 -14.24
C ILE A 17 3.57 -2.40 -13.21
N PRO A 18 3.94 -1.77 -12.08
CA PRO A 18 2.97 -1.34 -11.07
C PRO A 18 2.02 -0.30 -11.67
N LYS A 19 0.71 -0.46 -11.44
CA LYS A 19 -0.30 0.44 -12.00
C LYS A 19 -0.81 1.38 -10.93
N MET A 20 -0.18 2.55 -10.82
CA MET A 20 -0.63 3.61 -9.93
C MET A 20 -1.85 4.35 -10.50
N PRO A 21 -2.83 4.76 -9.66
CA PRO A 21 -3.88 5.68 -10.08
C PRO A 21 -3.27 7.01 -10.51
N THR A 22 -3.86 7.65 -11.53
CA THR A 22 -3.49 9.00 -11.94
C THR A 22 -4.32 10.02 -11.18
N PHE A 23 -3.67 11.08 -10.72
CA PHE A 23 -4.31 12.18 -10.01
C PHE A 23 -4.07 13.48 -10.78
N GLU A 24 -4.97 14.44 -10.60
CA GLU A 24 -4.70 15.82 -11.03
C GLU A 24 -3.50 16.39 -10.25
N ALA A 25 -2.85 17.40 -10.82
CA ALA A 25 -1.70 18.04 -10.18
C ALA A 25 -2.05 18.55 -8.77
N GLY A 26 -1.26 18.16 -7.77
CA GLY A 26 -1.46 18.56 -6.38
C GLY A 26 -2.55 17.78 -5.65
N LYS A 27 -3.02 16.66 -6.22
CA LYS A 27 -4.01 15.76 -5.60
C LYS A 27 -3.53 14.31 -5.48
N GLY A 28 -2.29 14.01 -5.87
CA GLY A 28 -1.75 12.67 -5.83
C GLY A 28 -0.90 12.37 -4.58
N PRO A 29 -0.10 11.30 -4.65
CA PRO A 29 0.82 10.91 -3.58
C PRO A 29 1.79 12.03 -3.17
N GLU A 30 2.07 12.99 -4.05
CA GLU A 30 3.02 14.09 -3.83
C GLU A 30 2.59 15.06 -2.71
N VAL A 31 1.30 15.17 -2.42
CA VAL A 31 0.78 16.00 -1.32
C VAL A 31 0.45 15.20 -0.07
N PHE A 32 0.58 13.88 -0.13
CA PHE A 32 0.32 13.01 1.02
C PHE A 32 1.52 13.04 1.97
N LYS A 33 1.25 13.34 3.26
CA LYS A 33 2.30 13.44 4.29
C LYS A 33 2.80 12.08 4.80
N GLY A 34 2.11 10.99 4.47
CA GLY A 34 2.54 9.62 4.75
C GLY A 34 3.27 9.00 3.57
N LYS A 35 3.48 7.68 3.62
CA LYS A 35 4.13 6.94 2.53
C LYS A 35 3.09 6.19 1.70
N VAL A 36 3.21 6.25 0.37
CA VAL A 36 2.40 5.47 -0.59
C VAL A 36 3.30 4.44 -1.25
N VAL A 37 2.89 3.17 -1.24
CA VAL A 37 3.66 2.05 -1.78
C VAL A 37 2.77 1.16 -2.62
N HIS A 38 3.25 0.69 -3.77
CA HIS A 38 2.53 -0.32 -4.56
C HIS A 38 2.81 -1.72 -4.02
N ALA A 39 1.85 -2.64 -4.12
CA ALA A 39 1.99 -4.02 -3.65
C ALA A 39 3.26 -4.73 -4.15
N MET A 40 3.69 -4.44 -5.38
CA MET A 40 4.93 -5.00 -5.94
C MET A 40 6.20 -4.61 -5.16
N GLU A 41 6.27 -3.40 -4.62
CA GLU A 41 7.40 -2.98 -3.80
C GLU A 41 7.41 -3.76 -2.47
N LEU A 42 6.26 -3.99 -1.85
CA LEU A 42 6.14 -4.86 -0.67
C LEU A 42 6.57 -6.30 -0.97
N TYR A 43 6.18 -6.86 -2.12
CA TYR A 43 6.57 -8.21 -2.52
C TYR A 43 8.06 -8.35 -2.85
N SER A 44 8.76 -7.25 -3.10
CA SER A 44 10.22 -7.25 -3.33
C SER A 44 11.05 -7.16 -2.05
N MET A 45 10.41 -6.86 -0.91
CA MET A 45 11.06 -6.75 0.40
C MET A 45 11.08 -8.11 1.12
N ASP A 46 12.03 -8.29 2.02
CA ASP A 46 12.05 -9.44 2.92
C ASP A 46 10.92 -9.35 3.96
N HIS A 47 10.48 -10.50 4.48
CA HIS A 47 9.38 -10.57 5.44
C HIS A 47 9.58 -9.66 6.67
N ASN A 48 10.78 -9.61 7.23
CA ASN A 48 11.07 -8.76 8.38
C ASN A 48 10.95 -7.26 8.04
N GLN A 49 11.38 -6.87 6.84
CA GLN A 49 11.28 -5.47 6.38
C GLN A 49 9.82 -5.06 6.18
N VAL A 50 8.99 -5.96 5.67
CA VAL A 50 7.55 -5.72 5.53
C VAL A 50 6.90 -5.58 6.91
N ASP A 51 7.24 -6.45 7.85
CA ASP A 51 6.68 -6.46 9.20
C ASP A 51 7.04 -5.19 9.97
N ASP A 52 8.29 -4.75 9.89
CA ASP A 52 8.76 -3.49 10.48
C ASP A 52 8.08 -2.27 9.84
N LEU A 53 7.82 -2.31 8.53
CA LEU A 53 7.17 -1.21 7.80
C LEU A 53 5.69 -1.04 8.19
N ILE A 54 4.99 -2.13 8.46
CA ILE A 54 3.54 -2.13 8.74
C ILE A 54 3.21 -2.07 10.24
N SER A 55 4.14 -2.41 11.13
CA SER A 55 3.91 -2.42 12.58
C SER A 55 3.63 -1.02 13.14
N GLU A 56 2.63 -0.95 14.02
CA GLU A 56 2.17 0.26 14.70
C GLU A 56 1.75 1.40 13.74
N LYS A 57 1.20 1.06 12.56
CA LYS A 57 0.75 2.03 11.55
C LYS A 57 -0.76 1.94 11.30
N LYS A 58 -1.38 3.10 11.04
CA LYS A 58 -2.70 3.15 10.40
C LYS A 58 -2.53 3.03 8.90
N ILE A 59 -3.00 1.92 8.34
CA ILE A 59 -2.78 1.55 6.94
C ILE A 59 -4.11 1.59 6.18
N VAL A 60 -4.07 2.13 4.96
CA VAL A 60 -5.15 1.98 3.98
C VAL A 60 -4.65 1.13 2.81
N VAL A 61 -5.41 0.10 2.46
CA VAL A 61 -5.16 -0.71 1.27
C VAL A 61 -6.17 -0.33 0.18
N VAL A 62 -5.69 0.02 -1.01
CA VAL A 62 -6.51 0.44 -2.15
C VAL A 62 -6.48 -0.65 -3.23
N GLY A 63 -7.56 -1.41 -3.35
CA GLY A 63 -7.71 -2.49 -4.34
C GLY A 63 -8.70 -3.54 -3.85
N PHE A 64 -9.08 -4.49 -4.71
CA PHE A 64 -10.12 -5.49 -4.39
C PHE A 64 -9.79 -6.92 -4.85
N GLN A 65 -8.57 -7.16 -5.35
CA GLN A 65 -8.15 -8.48 -5.82
C GLN A 65 -7.25 -9.17 -4.79
N LYS A 66 -6.68 -10.34 -5.15
CA LYS A 66 -5.86 -11.19 -4.27
C LYS A 66 -4.84 -10.40 -3.45
N SER A 67 -4.04 -9.55 -4.09
CA SER A 67 -3.01 -8.76 -3.38
C SER A 67 -3.57 -7.85 -2.31
N ALA A 68 -4.74 -7.23 -2.54
CA ALA A 68 -5.38 -6.38 -1.55
C ALA A 68 -5.82 -7.19 -0.32
N PHE A 69 -6.44 -8.35 -0.53
CA PHE A 69 -6.88 -9.21 0.57
C PHE A 69 -5.72 -9.80 1.37
N ASP A 70 -4.70 -10.34 0.69
CA ASP A 70 -3.55 -10.95 1.36
C ASP A 70 -2.79 -9.92 2.21
N ILE A 71 -2.54 -8.72 1.65
CA ILE A 71 -1.84 -7.65 2.35
C ILE A 71 -2.69 -7.12 3.51
N THR A 72 -4.00 -6.94 3.32
CA THR A 72 -4.90 -6.51 4.41
C THR A 72 -4.90 -7.52 5.55
N ALA A 73 -4.96 -8.83 5.25
CA ALA A 73 -4.90 -9.88 6.26
C ALA A 73 -3.56 -9.86 7.03
N LYS A 74 -2.44 -9.67 6.31
CA LYS A 74 -1.11 -9.52 6.94
C LYS A 74 -1.04 -8.29 7.85
N CYS A 75 -1.54 -7.13 7.38
CA CYS A 75 -1.58 -5.91 8.19
C CYS A 75 -2.40 -6.09 9.47
N ALA A 76 -3.57 -6.73 9.37
CA ALA A 76 -4.46 -7.03 10.51
C ALA A 76 -3.93 -8.11 11.45
N SER A 77 -2.98 -8.95 11.00
CA SER A 77 -2.31 -9.91 11.89
C SER A 77 -1.21 -9.27 12.74
N ILE A 78 -0.71 -8.11 12.33
CA ILE A 78 0.37 -7.38 12.99
C ILE A 78 -0.15 -6.19 13.80
N ASN A 79 -1.23 -5.56 13.35
CA ASN A 79 -1.90 -4.42 14.00
C ASN A 79 -3.33 -4.77 14.41
#